data_AF-A0A7H4MUJ2-F1
#
_entry.id   AF-A0A7H4MUJ2-F1
#
_cell.length_a   1.000
_cell.length_b   1.000
_cell.length_c   1.000
_cell.angle_alpha   90.00
_cell.angle_beta   90.00
_cell.angle_gamma   90.00
#
_symmetry.space_group_name_H-M   'P 1'
#
loop_
_entity.id
_entity.type
_entity.pdbx_description
1 polymer ?
#
loop_
_entity_poly.entity_id
_entity_poly.type
_entity_poly.pdbx_seq_one_letter_code
_entity_poly.pdbx_strand_id
1 'polypeptide(L)'
;MPSLWSPQISQLIKMAAQDSDVTRIFVNPAIKQQLCLDAGSDRDWLRKVRPWFQHRAHMHVRLRCPAGSLECEDQAPPPAGDGCGAELQSWFEPPKPGSTPPVKKTPPPMPPSCQALLDEHIL
;
A
#
# COMPACT_ATOMS: atom_id res chain seq x y z
N MET A 1 -7.92 1.00 -24.05
CA MET A 1 -6.52 0.54 -23.85
C MET A 1 -6.53 -0.86 -23.21
N PRO A 2 -6.39 -1.95 -23.98
CA PRO A 2 -6.21 -3.26 -23.37
C PRO A 2 -5.00 -4.03 -23.93
N SER A 3 -3.82 -3.41 -24.10
CA SER A 3 -2.64 -4.10 -24.65
C SER A 3 -1.52 -4.41 -23.65
N LEU A 4 -1.56 -3.88 -22.43
CA LEU A 4 -0.48 -4.08 -21.44
C LEU A 4 -0.91 -4.83 -20.16
N TRP A 5 -2.21 -4.94 -19.89
CA TRP A 5 -2.68 -5.78 -18.80
C TRP A 5 -2.66 -7.24 -19.25
N SER A 6 -2.08 -8.10 -18.42
CA SER A 6 -2.06 -9.54 -18.66
C SER A 6 -2.42 -10.32 -17.39
N PRO A 7 -2.95 -11.55 -17.51
CA PRO A 7 -3.26 -12.39 -16.37
C PRO A 7 -2.08 -12.62 -15.42
N GLN A 8 -0.86 -12.63 -15.96
CA GLN A 8 0.37 -12.80 -15.17
C GLN A 8 0.58 -11.64 -14.17
N ILE A 9 0.19 -10.42 -14.52
CA ILE A 9 0.28 -9.27 -13.61
C ILE A 9 -0.71 -9.43 -12.44
N SER A 10 -1.94 -9.86 -12.73
CA SER A 10 -2.94 -10.15 -11.70
C SER A 10 -2.47 -11.28 -10.77
N GLN A 11 -1.92 -12.36 -11.35
CA GLN A 11 -1.41 -13.49 -10.59
C GLN A 11 -0.21 -13.12 -9.71
N LEU A 12 0.73 -12.31 -10.21
CA LEU A 12 1.87 -11.82 -9.42
C LEU A 12 1.40 -11.06 -8.17
N ILE A 13 0.47 -10.11 -8.34
CA ILE A 13 -0.04 -9.31 -7.23
C ILE A 13 -0.83 -10.19 -6.25
N LYS A 14 -1.64 -11.13 -6.75
CA LYS A 14 -2.40 -12.07 -5.92
C LYS A 14 -1.47 -12.95 -5.08
N MET A 15 -0.44 -13.55 -5.67
CA MET A 15 0.53 -14.40 -4.95
C MET A 15 1.22 -13.61 -3.84
N ALA A 16 1.69 -12.38 -4.13
CA ALA A 16 2.29 -11.51 -3.12
C ALA A 16 1.28 -11.15 -2.01
N ALA A 17 0.01 -10.90 -2.33
CA ALA A 17 -1.00 -10.56 -1.34
C ALA A 17 -1.41 -11.76 -0.46
N GLN A 18 -1.31 -12.98 -0.99
CA GLN A 18 -1.62 -14.20 -0.25
C GLN A 18 -0.52 -14.62 0.74
N ASP A 19 0.70 -14.11 0.57
CA ASP A 19 1.79 -14.31 1.52
C ASP A 19 1.42 -13.77 2.92
N SER A 20 1.69 -14.55 3.97
CA SER A 20 1.32 -14.22 5.36
C SER A 20 2.11 -13.07 5.95
N ASP A 21 3.33 -12.80 5.45
CA ASP A 21 4.17 -11.72 5.94
C ASP A 21 3.80 -10.38 5.30
N VAL A 22 3.14 -10.39 4.14
CA VAL A 22 2.68 -9.17 3.47
C VAL A 22 1.45 -8.60 4.18
N THR A 23 1.51 -7.31 4.51
CA THR A 23 0.40 -6.57 5.14
C THR A 23 -0.30 -5.61 4.17
N ARG A 24 0.44 -5.04 3.21
CA ARG A 24 -0.09 -4.13 2.18
C ARG A 24 0.67 -4.26 0.87
N ILE A 25 -0.05 -4.05 -0.23
CA ILE A 25 0.53 -3.83 -1.55
C ILE A 25 -0.07 -2.55 -2.14
N PHE A 26 0.74 -1.50 -2.31
CA PHE A 26 0.25 -0.27 -2.94
C PHE A 26 0.37 -0.36 -4.47
N VAL A 27 -0.73 -0.03 -5.14
CA VAL A 27 -0.87 0.00 -6.61
C VAL A 27 -1.66 1.23 -7.04
N ASN A 28 -1.59 1.58 -8.32
CA ASN A 28 -2.48 2.61 -8.86
C ASN A 28 -3.98 2.22 -8.68
N PRO A 29 -4.90 3.17 -8.44
CA PRO A 29 -6.34 2.87 -8.33
C PRO A 29 -6.89 2.08 -9.52
N ALA A 30 -6.45 2.38 -10.75
CA ALA A 30 -6.89 1.66 -11.95
C ALA A 30 -6.45 0.18 -11.94
N ILE A 31 -5.28 -0.12 -11.38
CA ILE A 31 -4.81 -1.50 -11.21
C ILE A 31 -5.68 -2.22 -10.18
N LYS A 32 -5.96 -1.60 -9.02
CA LYS A 32 -6.86 -2.21 -8.03
C LYS A 32 -8.25 -2.44 -8.62
N GLN A 33 -8.77 -1.50 -9.40
CA GLN A 33 -10.05 -1.66 -10.09
C GLN A 33 -10.06 -2.87 -11.03
N GLN A 34 -8.99 -3.08 -11.82
CA GLN A 34 -8.90 -4.24 -12.69
C GLN A 34 -8.80 -5.55 -11.89
N LEU A 35 -8.00 -5.59 -10.82
CA LEU A 35 -7.93 -6.75 -9.92
C LEU A 35 -9.29 -7.09 -9.30
N CYS A 36 -10.08 -6.07 -8.93
CA CYS A 36 -11.44 -6.25 -8.42
C CYS A 36 -12.36 -6.91 -9.45
N LEU A 37 -12.20 -6.61 -10.74
CA LEU A 37 -12.97 -7.24 -11.82
C LEU A 37 -12.52 -8.70 -12.05
N ASP A 38 -11.21 -8.95 -11.98
CA ASP A 38 -10.61 -10.24 -12.33
C ASP A 38 -10.71 -11.31 -11.20
N ALA A 39 -10.85 -10.90 -9.93
CA ALA A 39 -10.64 -11.81 -8.79
C ALA A 39 -11.67 -12.94 -8.61
N GLY A 40 -12.82 -12.90 -9.29
CA GLY A 40 -13.87 -13.91 -9.14
C GLY A 40 -14.36 -14.01 -7.68
N SER A 41 -14.48 -15.23 -7.15
CA SER A 41 -14.98 -15.50 -5.78
C SER A 41 -13.90 -15.48 -4.69
N ASP A 42 -12.64 -15.73 -5.03
CA ASP A 42 -11.51 -15.67 -4.08
C ASP A 42 -10.97 -14.23 -4.02
N ARG A 43 -11.46 -13.46 -3.03
CA ARG A 43 -11.30 -12.01 -2.98
C ARG A 43 -10.62 -11.47 -1.73
N ASP A 44 -10.40 -12.28 -0.69
CA ASP A 44 -9.92 -11.78 0.61
C ASP A 44 -8.55 -11.09 0.52
N TRP A 45 -7.70 -11.54 -0.40
CA TRP A 45 -6.38 -10.96 -0.68
C TRP A 45 -6.46 -9.51 -1.18
N LEU A 46 -7.56 -9.09 -1.81
CA LEU A 46 -7.77 -7.71 -2.28
C LEU A 46 -7.78 -6.69 -1.13
N ARG A 47 -8.11 -7.12 0.10
CA ARG A 47 -8.05 -6.29 1.30
C ARG A 47 -6.65 -5.69 1.52
N LYS A 48 -5.59 -6.44 1.19
CA LYS A 48 -4.20 -5.99 1.31
C LYS A 48 -3.77 -5.07 0.16
N VAL A 49 -4.46 -5.10 -0.99
CA VAL A 49 -4.16 -4.25 -2.14
C VAL A 49 -4.74 -2.85 -1.89
N ARG A 50 -3.88 -1.83 -1.86
CA ARG A 50 -4.24 -0.47 -1.45
C ARG A 50 -4.04 0.51 -2.62
N PRO A 51 -5.06 1.29 -3.00
CA PRO A 51 -4.89 2.33 -4.00
C PRO A 51 -3.94 3.42 -3.46
N TRP A 52 -3.03 3.89 -4.29
CA TRP A 52 -2.16 5.02 -3.99
C TRP A 52 -1.78 5.79 -5.25
N PHE A 53 -1.40 7.07 -5.08
CA PHE A 53 -0.91 7.88 -6.19
C PHE A 53 0.31 7.22 -6.86
N GLN A 54 0.40 7.39 -8.17
CA GLN A 54 1.43 6.85 -9.04
C GLN A 54 1.33 5.33 -9.12
N HIS A 55 2.38 4.57 -8.79
CA HIS A 55 2.37 3.09 -8.81
C HIS A 55 1.79 2.49 -10.11
N ARG A 56 2.09 3.12 -11.26
CA ARG A 56 1.56 2.73 -12.58
C ARG A 56 2.36 1.59 -13.24
N ALA A 57 3.58 1.36 -12.76
CA ALA A 57 4.53 0.41 -13.36
C ALA A 57 5.27 -0.46 -12.31
N HIS A 58 4.94 -0.29 -11.03
CA HIS A 58 5.47 -1.08 -9.93
C HIS A 58 4.41 -1.21 -8.85
N MET A 59 4.54 -2.24 -8.01
CA MET A 59 3.78 -2.40 -6.78
C MET A 59 4.71 -2.23 -5.58
N HIS A 60 4.24 -1.59 -4.52
CA HIS A 60 5.01 -1.44 -3.29
C HIS A 60 4.50 -2.44 -2.26
N VAL A 61 5.26 -3.51 -2.03
CA VAL A 61 4.96 -4.54 -1.03
C VAL A 61 5.49 -4.12 0.33
N ARG A 62 4.65 -4.16 1.36
CA ARG A 62 5.02 -3.92 2.76
C ARG A 62 4.79 -5.18 3.58
N LEU A 63 5.81 -5.58 4.33
CA LEU A 63 5.76 -6.69 5.27
C LEU A 63 5.31 -6.21 6.67
N ARG A 64 4.91 -7.15 7.51
CA ARG A 64 4.77 -6.96 8.96
C ARG A 64 6.13 -6.76 9.62
N CYS A 65 6.14 -6.18 10.82
CA CYS A 65 7.34 -6.20 11.65
C CYS A 65 7.80 -7.64 11.94
N PRO A 66 9.12 -7.94 11.85
CA PRO A 66 9.64 -9.26 12.18
C PRO A 66 9.40 -9.62 13.65
N ALA A 67 9.18 -10.91 13.92
CA ALA A 67 9.09 -11.40 15.29
C ALA A 67 10.42 -11.14 16.04
N GLY A 68 10.33 -10.55 17.23
CA GLY A 68 11.50 -10.20 18.05
C GLY A 68 12.11 -8.82 17.75
N SER A 69 11.65 -8.08 16.73
CA SER A 69 12.05 -6.69 16.51
C SER A 69 11.33 -5.74 17.47
N LEU A 70 11.96 -5.48 18.62
CA LEU A 70 11.36 -4.72 19.74
C LEU A 70 10.99 -3.27 19.41
N GLU A 71 11.70 -2.65 18.46
CA GLU A 71 11.55 -1.25 18.09
C GLU A 71 10.90 -1.05 16.71
N CYS A 72 10.38 -2.12 16.09
CA CYS A 72 9.65 -2.01 14.82
C CYS A 72 8.18 -1.62 15.07
N GLU A 73 7.71 -0.58 14.38
CA GLU A 73 6.34 -0.08 14.51
C GLU A 73 5.44 -0.57 13.37
N ASP A 74 4.44 -1.40 13.71
CA ASP A 74 3.42 -1.84 12.76
C ASP A 74 2.35 -0.76 12.51
N GLN A 75 1.73 -0.83 11.33
CA GLN A 75 0.54 -0.04 11.03
C GLN A 75 -0.73 -0.78 11.42
N ALA A 76 -1.78 -0.04 11.80
CA ALA A 76 -3.12 -0.59 11.97
C ALA A 76 -3.56 -1.42 10.75
N PRO A 77 -4.41 -2.45 10.89
CA PRO A 77 -4.84 -3.26 9.76
C PRO A 77 -5.61 -2.44 8.70
N PRO A 78 -5.58 -2.84 7.41
CA PRO A 78 -6.45 -2.22 6.40
C PRO A 78 -7.94 -2.30 6.79
N PRO A 79 -8.78 -1.39 6.26
CA PRO A 79 -10.24 -1.48 6.44
C PRO A 79 -10.79 -2.88 6.10
N ALA A 80 -11.92 -3.24 6.71
CA ALA A 80 -12.58 -4.50 6.42
C ALA A 80 -13.13 -4.54 4.98
N GLY A 81 -13.28 -5.75 4.44
CA GLY A 81 -13.72 -5.99 3.06
C GLY A 81 -12.59 -5.92 2.02
N ASP A 82 -12.94 -6.13 0.75
CA ASP A 82 -11.99 -6.12 -0.38
C ASP A 82 -11.56 -4.70 -0.80
N GLY A 83 -12.29 -3.69 -0.34
CA GLY A 83 -12.06 -2.29 -0.67
C GLY A 83 -12.25 -1.98 -2.15
N CYS A 84 -13.14 -2.69 -2.85
CA CYS A 84 -13.51 -2.46 -4.25
C CYS A 84 -14.69 -1.49 -4.43
N GLY A 85 -15.36 -1.13 -3.34
CA GLY A 85 -16.52 -0.23 -3.32
C GLY A 85 -16.16 1.25 -3.20
N ALA A 86 -16.88 1.96 -2.33
CA ALA A 86 -16.81 3.43 -2.19
C ALA A 86 -15.40 3.97 -1.97
N GLU A 87 -14.58 3.28 -1.17
CA GLU A 87 -13.19 3.65 -0.96
C GLU A 87 -12.44 3.77 -2.28
N LEU A 88 -12.51 2.74 -3.14
CA LEU A 88 -11.82 2.74 -4.43
C LEU A 88 -12.37 3.80 -5.37
N GLN A 89 -13.70 3.95 -5.42
CA GLN A 89 -14.34 4.93 -6.31
C GLN A 89 -13.92 6.37 -5.99
N SER A 90 -13.71 6.71 -4.72
CA SER A 90 -13.26 8.06 -4.33
C SER A 90 -11.88 8.45 -4.89
N TRP A 91 -11.06 7.49 -5.34
CA TRP A 91 -9.77 7.79 -5.97
C TRP A 91 -9.87 8.28 -7.42
N PHE A 92 -11.04 8.14 -8.04
CA PHE A 92 -11.31 8.61 -9.39
C PHE A 92 -12.09 9.93 -9.41
N GLU A 93 -12.52 10.43 -8.24
CA GLU A 93 -13.16 11.73 -8.12
C GLU A 93 -12.12 12.86 -8.27
N PRO A 94 -12.51 14.02 -8.83
CA PRO A 94 -11.63 15.18 -8.87
C PRO A 94 -11.25 15.61 -7.46
N PRO A 95 -10.06 16.22 -7.26
CA PRO A 95 -9.68 16.76 -5.96
C PRO A 95 -10.76 17.71 -5.46
N LYS A 96 -11.15 17.58 -4.20
CA LYS A 96 -12.04 18.57 -3.57
C LYS A 96 -11.35 19.94 -3.67
N PRO A 97 -12.09 21.00 -4.04
CA PRO A 97 -11.54 22.36 -4.04
C PRO A 97 -10.86 22.65 -2.69
N GLY A 98 -9.57 22.93 -2.72
CA GLY A 98 -8.79 23.13 -1.50
C GLY A 98 -9.14 24.47 -0.86
N SER A 99 -9.48 24.47 0.44
CA SER A 99 -9.74 25.70 1.20
C SER A 99 -8.57 26.16 2.07
N THR A 100 -7.42 25.49 2.04
CA THR A 100 -6.26 25.90 2.86
C THR A 100 -4.91 25.66 2.17
N PRO A 101 -3.95 26.60 2.29
CA PRO A 101 -2.57 26.38 1.86
C PRO A 101 -1.96 25.17 2.57
N PRO A 102 -1.12 24.37 1.90
CA PRO A 102 -0.45 23.25 2.53
C PRO A 102 0.42 23.73 3.69
N VAL A 103 0.10 23.28 4.91
CA VAL A 103 0.94 23.52 6.09
C VAL A 103 2.13 22.57 6.02
N LYS A 104 3.34 23.12 6.09
CA LYS A 104 4.56 22.30 6.23
C LYS A 104 4.51 21.58 7.57
N LYS A 105 4.39 20.25 7.53
CA LYS A 105 4.54 19.41 8.72
C LYS A 105 6.03 19.16 8.95
N THR A 106 6.49 19.38 10.17
CA THR A 106 7.81 18.89 10.60
C THR A 106 7.79 17.36 10.58
N PRO A 107 8.80 16.70 9.99
CA PRO A 107 8.95 15.26 10.10
C PRO A 107 9.06 14.83 11.58
N PRO A 108 8.62 13.62 11.93
CA PRO A 108 8.87 13.07 13.25
C PRO A 108 10.38 12.98 13.51
N PRO A 109 10.83 13.07 14.77
CA PRO A 109 12.23 12.86 15.11
C PRO A 109 12.67 11.44 14.74
N MET A 110 13.97 11.28 14.48
CA MET A 110 14.55 9.96 14.21
C MET A 110 14.47 9.06 15.46
N PRO A 111 14.20 7.75 15.31
CA PRO A 111 14.22 6.84 16.46
C PRO A 111 15.57 6.86 17.20
N PRO A 112 15.61 6.74 18.55
CA PRO A 112 16.85 6.86 19.33
C PRO A 112 17.95 5.91 18.88
N SER A 113 17.63 4.63 18.66
CA SER A 113 18.59 3.63 18.19
C SER A 113 19.15 3.94 16.79
N CYS A 114 18.37 4.58 15.93
CA CYS A 114 18.84 5.05 14.62
C CYS A 114 19.77 6.27 14.75
N GLN A 115 19.46 7.18 15.67
CA GLN A 115 20.31 8.34 15.95
C GLN A 115 21.68 7.92 16.52
N ALA A 116 21.69 6.92 17.41
CA ALA A 116 22.94 6.39 18.00
C ALA A 116 23.94 5.88 16.94
N LEU A 117 23.46 5.29 15.84
CA LEU A 117 24.35 4.86 14.74
C LEU A 117 25.10 6.03 14.09
N LEU A 118 24.47 7.20 14.00
CA LEU A 118 25.09 8.42 13.48
C LEU A 118 26.09 9.02 14.49
N ASP A 119 25.70 9.03 15.77
CA ASP A 119 26.50 9.61 16.85
C ASP A 119 27.78 8.80 17.13
N GLU A 120 27.71 7.47 16.96
CA GLU A 120 28.83 6.54 17.21
C GLU A 120 29.67 6.26 15.94
N HIS A 121 29.33 6.86 14.80
CA HIS A 121 30.01 6.64 13.50
C HIS A 121 30.11 5.16 13.08
N ILE A 122 29.03 4.39 13.28
CA ILE A 122 28.97 2.95 12.95
C ILE A 122 28.62 2.69 11.46
N LEU A 123 28.67 3.73 10.62
CA LEU A 123 28.34 3.68 9.19
C LEU A 123 29.55 3.90 8.27
#